data_AF-A0AA35XC41-F1
#
_entry.id   AF-A0AA35XC41-F1
#
_cell.length_a   1.000
_cell.length_b   1.000
_cell.length_c   1.000
_cell.angle_alpha   90.00
_cell.angle_beta   90.00
_cell.angle_gamma   90.00
#
_symmetry.space_group_name_H-M   'P 1'
#
loop_
_entity.id
_entity.type
_entity.pdbx_description
1 polymer ?
#
loop_
_entity_poly.entity_id
_entity_poly.type
_entity_poly.pdbx_seq_one_letter_code
_entity_poly.pdbx_strand_id
1 'polypeptide(L)'
;MTAANQKMMEGNIEETIGHLLNFVKFSGNPRATLLTLQQTLPLPIFNLLVRAVAATSIGPSSGPSAGTQGQGRSGEPTAAAVEVD
;
A
#
# COMPACT_ATOMS: atom_id res chain seq x y z
N MET A 1 0.89 27.00 -13.74
CA MET A 1 0.98 25.59 -14.17
C MET A 1 1.20 24.73 -12.94
N THR A 2 0.37 23.71 -12.71
CA THR A 2 0.51 22.78 -11.59
C THR A 2 1.72 21.88 -11.79
N ALA A 3 2.45 21.51 -10.72
CA ALA A 3 3.64 20.67 -10.79
C ALA A 3 3.42 19.34 -11.54
N ALA A 4 2.22 18.76 -11.42
CA ALA A 4 1.82 17.57 -12.17
C ALA A 4 1.83 17.78 -13.71
N ASN A 5 1.40 18.95 -14.20
CA ASN A 5 1.39 19.23 -15.63
C ASN A 5 2.81 19.41 -16.19
N GLN A 6 3.74 19.96 -15.39
CA GLN A 6 5.14 20.08 -15.78
C GLN A 6 5.80 18.70 -15.88
N LYS A 7 5.64 17.84 -14.86
CA LYS A 7 6.22 16.50 -14.84
C LYS A 7 5.66 15.58 -15.93
N MET A 8 4.40 15.78 -16.29
CA MET A 8 3.77 15.07 -17.41
C MET A 8 4.36 15.48 -18.77
N MET A 9 4.71 16.76 -18.94
CA MET A 9 5.42 17.25 -20.14
C MET A 9 6.89 16.80 -20.19
N GLU A 10 7.51 16.58 -19.03
CA GLU A 10 8.87 16.04 -18.90
C GLU A 10 8.94 14.51 -19.09
N GLY A 11 7.79 13.84 -19.26
CA GLY A 11 7.71 12.37 -19.38
C GLY A 11 7.92 11.62 -18.06
N ASN A 12 8.01 12.33 -16.94
CA ASN A 12 8.19 11.72 -15.61
C ASN A 12 6.82 11.38 -15.00
N ILE A 13 6.28 10.25 -15.45
CA ILE A 13 4.95 9.77 -15.04
C ILE A 13 4.92 9.43 -13.54
N GLU A 14 6.00 8.89 -12.97
CA GLU A 14 6.04 8.52 -11.54
C GLU A 14 5.85 9.72 -10.61
N GLU A 15 6.60 10.81 -10.82
CA GLU A 15 6.43 12.04 -10.05
C GLU A 15 5.06 12.69 -10.28
N THR A 16 4.56 12.63 -11.52
CA THR A 16 3.21 13.13 -11.86
C THR A 16 2.14 12.41 -11.03
N ILE A 17 2.21 11.08 -10.97
CA ILE A 17 1.29 10.27 -10.16
C ILE A 17 1.47 10.57 -8.67
N GLY A 18 2.70 10.75 -8.17
CA GLY A 18 2.96 11.13 -6.78
C GLY A 18 2.32 12.46 -6.38
N HIS A 19 2.42 13.49 -7.24
CA HIS A 19 1.78 14.78 -7.01
C HIS A 19 0.25 14.70 -7.07
N LEU A 20 -0.29 13.98 -8.05
CA LEU A 20 -1.74 13.77 -8.18
C LEU A 20 -2.31 12.97 -7.01
N LEU A 21 -1.58 11.96 -6.53
CA LEU A 21 -1.94 11.16 -5.38
C LEU A 21 -2.01 12.01 -4.11
N ASN A 22 -1.00 12.86 -3.88
CA ASN A 22 -1.02 13.81 -2.76
C ASN A 22 -2.20 14.78 -2.90
N PHE A 23 -2.44 15.32 -4.10
CA PHE A 23 -3.58 16.21 -4.34
C PHE A 23 -4.92 15.55 -4.03
N VAL A 24 -5.10 14.27 -4.40
CA VAL A 24 -6.31 13.50 -4.06
C VAL A 24 -6.38 13.23 -2.56
N LYS A 25 -5.27 12.87 -1.88
CA LYS A 25 -5.25 12.59 -0.44
C LYS A 25 -5.58 13.81 0.42
N PHE A 26 -5.13 15.00 0.02
CA PHE A 26 -5.37 16.25 0.74
C PHE A 26 -6.59 17.03 0.22
N SER A 27 -7.31 16.48 -0.76
CA SER A 27 -8.56 17.04 -1.23
C SER A 27 -9.67 16.86 -0.18
N GLY A 28 -10.44 17.92 0.06
CA GLY A 28 -11.64 17.85 0.92
C GLY A 28 -12.74 16.94 0.36
N ASN A 29 -12.69 16.59 -0.93
CA ASN A 29 -13.59 15.62 -1.54
C ASN A 29 -12.86 14.78 -2.61
N PRO A 30 -12.18 13.70 -2.21
CA PRO A 30 -11.35 12.90 -3.10
C PRO A 30 -12.15 12.26 -4.25
N ARG A 31 -13.43 11.96 -4.03
CA ARG A 31 -14.30 11.33 -5.03
C ARG A 31 -14.62 12.29 -6.17
N ALA A 32 -14.94 13.54 -5.86
CA ALA A 32 -15.12 14.59 -6.86
C ALA A 32 -13.82 14.88 -7.61
N THR A 33 -12.69 14.94 -6.90
CA THR A 33 -11.37 15.16 -7.50
C THR A 33 -11.00 14.05 -8.50
N LEU A 34 -11.24 12.79 -8.16
CA LEU A 34 -10.98 11.67 -9.08
C LEU A 34 -11.85 11.74 -10.34
N LEU A 35 -13.12 12.12 -10.23
CA LEU A 35 -13.99 12.30 -11.39
C LEU A 35 -13.49 13.42 -12.31
N THR A 36 -13.01 14.54 -11.75
CA THR A 36 -12.40 15.62 -12.54
C THR A 36 -11.10 15.19 -13.21
N LEU A 37 -10.25 14.43 -12.51
CA LEU A 37 -9.00 13.91 -13.07
C LEU A 37 -9.25 12.89 -14.19
N GLN A 38 -10.33 12.11 -14.12
CA GLN A 38 -10.73 11.20 -15.18
C GLN A 38 -11.05 11.91 -16.50
N GLN A 39 -11.62 13.12 -16.43
CA GLN A 39 -12.00 13.90 -17.62
C GLN A 39 -10.81 14.67 -18.22
N THR A 40 -9.72 14.83 -17.48
CA THR A 40 -8.59 15.68 -17.87
C THR A 40 -7.32 14.89 -18.18
N LEU A 41 -7.16 13.69 -17.60
CA LEU A 41 -6.01 12.83 -17.84
C LEU A 41 -6.29 11.78 -18.92
N PRO A 42 -5.28 11.39 -19.70
CA PRO A 42 -5.36 10.19 -20.52
C PRO A 42 -5.67 8.97 -19.66
N LEU A 43 -6.55 8.10 -20.18
CA LEU A 43 -6.96 6.83 -19.56
C LEU A 43 -5.82 6.02 -18.92
N PRO A 44 -4.64 5.81 -19.56
CA PRO A 44 -3.55 5.04 -18.95
C PRO A 44 -2.98 5.69 -17.68
N ILE A 45 -2.87 7.02 -17.64
CA ILE A 45 -2.37 7.75 -16.47
C ILE A 45 -3.41 7.73 -15.34
N PHE A 46 -4.69 7.87 -15.68
CA PHE A 46 -5.76 7.77 -14.70
C PHE A 46 -5.81 6.38 -14.03
N ASN A 47 -5.65 5.30 -14.80
CA ASN A 47 -5.60 3.94 -14.24
C ASN A 47 -4.41 3.73 -13.29
N LEU A 48 -3.25 4.30 -13.58
CA LEU A 48 -2.08 4.28 -12.68
C LEU A 48 -2.37 5.03 -11.38
N LEU A 49 -3.01 6.20 -11.46
CA LEU A 49 -3.41 6.98 -10.28
C LEU A 49 -4.39 6.20 -9.41
N VAL A 50 -5.43 5.59 -9.99
CA VAL A 50 -6.41 4.80 -9.25
C VAL A 50 -5.76 3.59 -8.56
N ARG A 51 -4.83 2.91 -9.24
CA ARG A 51 -4.01 1.84 -8.62
C ARG A 51 -3.20 2.35 -7.44
N ALA A 52 -2.55 3.51 -7.57
CA ALA A 52 -1.77 4.12 -6.50
C ALA A 52 -2.64 4.50 -5.30
N VAL A 53 -3.81 5.09 -5.54
CA VAL A 53 -4.81 5.40 -4.50
C VAL A 53 -5.25 4.12 -3.78
N ALA A 54 -5.58 3.06 -4.51
CA ALA A 54 -5.96 1.77 -3.93
C ALA A 54 -4.82 1.15 -3.12
N ALA A 55 -3.57 1.20 -3.60
CA ALA A 55 -2.40 0.71 -2.86
C ALA A 55 -2.15 1.52 -1.57
N THR A 56 -2.52 2.80 -1.55
CA THR A 56 -2.38 3.64 -0.36
C THR A 56 -3.53 3.44 0.65
N SER A 57 -4.69 2.95 0.19
CA SER A 57 -5.89 2.75 1.01
C SER A 57 -5.88 1.43 1.79
N ILE A 58 -4.86 0.58 1.61
CA ILE A 58 -4.81 -0.75 2.21
C ILE A 58 -3.40 -0.99 2.79
N GLY A 59 -3.30 -0.97 4.12
CA GLY A 59 -2.73 -2.13 4.76
C GLY A 59 -3.86 -3.10 5.00
N PRO A 60 -3.86 -4.31 4.41
CA PRO A 60 -4.27 -5.47 5.15
C PRO A 60 -2.99 -6.03 5.78
N SER A 61 -3.15 -6.69 6.90
CA SER A 61 -2.15 -7.61 7.43
C SER A 61 -1.82 -8.66 6.35
N SER A 62 -0.82 -8.39 5.50
CA SER A 62 0.05 -9.43 4.98
C SER A 62 1.25 -9.46 5.91
N GLY A 63 0.97 -9.84 7.17
CA GLY A 63 1.96 -10.64 7.87
C GLY A 63 2.35 -11.78 6.92
N PRO A 64 3.63 -12.12 6.78
CA PRO A 64 4.01 -13.27 5.99
C PRO A 64 3.19 -14.46 6.50
N SER A 65 2.35 -15.02 5.63
CA SER A 65 1.93 -16.41 5.74
C SER A 65 3.18 -17.26 5.59
N ALA A 66 3.98 -17.32 6.66
CA ALA A 66 4.94 -18.40 6.88
C ALA A 66 4.12 -19.61 7.31
N GLY A 67 3.44 -20.21 6.33
CA GLY A 67 3.16 -21.63 6.39
C GLY A 67 4.51 -22.35 6.38
N THR A 68 5.05 -22.62 7.57
CA THR A 68 5.93 -23.76 7.78
C THR A 68 5.16 -24.76 8.62
N GLN A 69 4.40 -25.58 7.92
CA GLN A 69 4.02 -26.90 8.40
C GLN A 69 5.31 -27.71 8.53
N GLY A 70 5.64 -28.16 9.73
CA GLY A 70 6.61 -29.23 9.91
C GLY A 70 7.50 -29.12 11.15
N GLN A 71 7.24 -30.03 12.09
CA GLN A 71 8.26 -30.79 12.82
C GLN A 71 8.73 -30.22 14.17
N GLY A 72 8.43 -30.98 15.23
CA GLY A 72 9.13 -30.86 16.52
C GLY A 72 8.28 -30.78 17.77
N ARG A 73 7.24 -31.61 17.94
CA ARG A 73 6.85 -32.05 19.30
C ARG A 73 8.00 -32.90 19.84
N SER A 74 9.01 -32.25 20.39
CA SER A 74 10.07 -32.90 21.15
C SER A 74 9.86 -32.61 22.62
N GLY A 75 9.34 -33.63 23.32
CA GLY A 75 9.64 -33.87 24.73
C GLY A 75 9.06 -32.89 25.74
N GLU A 76 7.83 -33.15 26.17
CA GLU A 76 7.58 -33.14 27.62
C GLU A 76 8.43 -34.25 28.23
N PRO A 77 9.24 -33.94 29.26
CA PRO A 77 9.01 -34.61 30.53
C PRO A 77 9.05 -33.61 31.68
N THR A 78 7.88 -33.29 32.25
CA THR A 78 7.83 -32.79 33.64
C THR A 78 7.85 -34.01 34.55
N ALA A 79 9.03 -34.38 35.03
CA ALA A 79 9.20 -35.47 35.98
C ALA A 79 10.10 -35.05 37.13
N ALA A 80 9.46 -34.99 38.30
CA ALA A 80 9.95 -35.37 39.63
C ALA A 80 11.12 -34.60 40.28
N ALA A 81 10.76 -33.95 41.40
CA ALA A 81 11.31 -34.10 42.75
C ALA A 81 12.83 -34.27 42.94
N VAL A 82 13.40 -33.45 43.84
CA VAL A 82 14.36 -33.89 44.88
C VAL A 82 14.40 -32.80 45.98
N GLU A 83 13.96 -33.20 47.18
CA GLU A 83 14.29 -32.62 48.49
C GLU A 83 15.80 -32.84 48.81
N VAL A 84 16.23 -32.39 50.00
CA VAL A 84 17.56 -32.53 50.66
C VAL A 84 18.59 -31.49 50.19
N ASP A 85 19.16 -30.60 51.00
CA ASP A 85 19.53 -30.60 52.43
C ASP A 85 19.37 -29.18 53.05
#